data_AF-A0A9D2M9Q4-F1
#
_entry.id   AF-A0A9D2M9Q4-F1
#
_cell.length_a   1.000
_cell.length_b   1.000
_cell.length_c   1.000
_cell.angle_alpha   90.00
_cell.angle_beta   90.00
_cell.angle_gamma   90.00
#
_symmetry.space_group_name_H-M   'P 1'
#
loop_
_entity.id
_entity.type
_entity.pdbx_description
1 polymer ?
#
loop_
_entity_poly.entity_id
_entity_poly.type
_entity_poly.pdbx_seq_one_letter_code
_entity_poly.pdbx_strand_id
1 'polypeptide(L)'
;MPKTPKYFIVDADALPDIFLKVAEAKRMLETGEADTVNLATRTVGISRSAFYKYKDAVRPFNDMLHGRIVTFQILLKDEPGVLSAVLNIFAQSGGNILTINQGIPVNGCAAVTIGAETSSLELSLEDLLAHAMEVDGVVRCEILAG
;
A
#
# COMPACT_ATOMS: atom_id res chain seq x y z
N MET A 1 -14.77 6.61 -28.81
CA MET A 1 -13.48 6.52 -28.08
C MET A 1 -13.78 6.51 -26.59
N PRO A 2 -13.30 5.54 -25.80
CA PRO A 2 -13.45 5.59 -24.36
C PRO A 2 -12.67 6.81 -23.87
N LYS A 3 -13.33 7.76 -23.19
CA LYS A 3 -12.66 8.90 -22.57
C LYS A 3 -11.80 8.35 -21.43
N THR A 4 -10.50 8.57 -21.49
CA THR A 4 -9.62 8.35 -20.35
C THR A 4 -10.12 9.21 -19.18
N PRO A 5 -10.52 8.61 -18.04
CA PRO A 5 -10.98 9.38 -16.89
C PRO A 5 -9.84 10.29 -16.41
N LYS A 6 -10.16 11.56 -16.18
CA LYS A 6 -9.24 12.54 -15.58
C LYS A 6 -9.60 12.68 -14.11
N TYR A 7 -8.60 12.55 -13.24
CA TYR A 7 -8.75 12.71 -11.80
C TYR A 7 -8.16 14.06 -11.36
N PHE A 8 -8.75 14.65 -10.32
CA PHE A 8 -8.32 15.91 -9.74
C PHE A 8 -8.16 15.73 -8.23
N ILE A 9 -7.11 16.33 -7.67
CA ILE A 9 -6.98 16.54 -6.24
C ILE A 9 -7.63 17.89 -5.94
N VAL A 10 -8.53 17.91 -4.97
CA VAL A 10 -9.31 19.07 -4.59
C VAL A 10 -9.26 19.22 -3.08
N ASP A 11 -9.24 20.46 -2.63
CA ASP A 11 -9.41 20.77 -1.21
C ASP A 11 -10.78 20.26 -0.73
N ALA A 12 -10.84 19.65 0.45
CA ALA A 12 -12.06 19.13 1.02
C ALA A 12 -13.10 20.24 1.24
N ASP A 13 -12.67 21.44 1.63
CA ASP A 13 -13.56 22.58 1.87
C ASP A 13 -14.17 23.12 0.57
N ALA A 14 -13.57 22.82 -0.57
CA ALA A 14 -14.09 23.17 -1.89
C ALA A 14 -15.09 22.15 -2.45
N LEU A 15 -15.20 20.96 -1.82
CA LEU A 15 -16.11 19.90 -2.25
C LEU A 15 -17.50 20.08 -1.63
N PRO A 16 -18.57 19.84 -2.39
CA PRO A 16 -19.88 19.65 -1.79
C PRO A 16 -19.89 18.51 -0.77
N ASP A 17 -20.48 18.76 0.41
CA ASP A 17 -20.57 17.83 1.55
C ASP A 17 -20.97 16.40 1.17
N ILE A 18 -21.79 16.25 0.12
CA ILE A 18 -22.26 14.95 -0.33
C ILE A 18 -21.10 14.01 -0.71
N PHE A 19 -20.02 14.52 -1.29
CA PHE A 19 -18.88 13.70 -1.66
C PHE A 19 -18.11 13.23 -0.42
N LEU A 20 -17.92 14.12 0.56
CA LEU A 20 -17.30 13.79 1.85
C LEU A 20 -18.12 12.75 2.61
N LYS A 21 -19.44 12.91 2.67
CA LYS A 21 -20.35 11.95 3.31
C LYS A 21 -20.37 10.59 2.61
N VAL A 22 -20.28 10.57 1.29
CA VAL A 22 -20.16 9.31 0.53
C VAL A 22 -18.82 8.63 0.81
N ALA A 23 -17.72 9.39 0.89
CA ALA A 23 -16.42 8.84 1.29
C ALA A 23 -16.48 8.23 2.69
N GLU A 24 -17.06 8.93 3.66
CA GLU A 24 -17.19 8.46 5.03
C GLU A 24 -18.09 7.21 5.14
N ALA A 25 -19.23 7.19 4.43
CA ALA A 25 -20.07 5.99 4.39
C ALA A 25 -19.33 4.77 3.80
N LYS A 26 -18.43 4.97 2.81
CA LYS A 26 -17.59 3.89 2.29
C LYS A 26 -16.56 3.43 3.33
N ARG A 27 -15.90 4.36 4.02
CA ARG A 27 -14.96 4.06 5.10
C ARG A 27 -15.61 3.20 6.19
N MET A 28 -16.82 3.57 6.62
CA MET A 28 -17.57 2.80 7.63
C MET A 28 -17.87 1.36 7.18
N LEU A 29 -18.15 1.15 5.88
CA LEU A 29 -18.40 -0.19 5.33
C LEU A 29 -17.11 -1.01 5.20
N GLU A 30 -16.01 -0.37 4.82
CA GLU A 30 -14.70 -1.01 4.64
C GLU A 30 -14.05 -1.39 5.98
N THR A 31 -14.23 -0.56 7.01
CA THR A 31 -13.69 -0.78 8.37
C THR A 31 -14.59 -1.66 9.24
N GLY A 32 -15.81 -1.96 8.80
CA GLY A 32 -16.79 -2.75 9.58
C GLY A 32 -17.52 -1.95 10.67
N GLU A 33 -17.37 -0.63 10.73
CA GLU A 33 -18.17 0.22 11.62
C GLU A 33 -19.67 0.23 11.26
N ALA A 34 -20.00 -0.11 10.01
CA ALA A 34 -21.38 -0.34 9.57
C ALA A 34 -21.48 -1.62 8.74
N ASP A 35 -22.37 -2.53 9.14
CA ASP A 35 -22.58 -3.80 8.44
C ASP A 35 -23.37 -3.66 7.12
N THR A 36 -24.06 -2.53 6.93
CA THR A 36 -24.92 -2.34 5.75
C THR A 36 -24.86 -0.91 5.22
N VAL A 37 -25.03 -0.76 3.90
CA VAL A 37 -25.14 0.55 3.24
C VAL A 37 -26.25 1.38 3.87
N ASN A 38 -27.34 0.76 4.30
CA ASN A 38 -28.46 1.47 4.95
C ASN A 38 -28.04 2.07 6.29
N LEU A 39 -27.26 1.34 7.10
CA LEU A 39 -26.73 1.87 8.36
C LEU A 39 -25.74 3.00 8.09
N ALA A 40 -24.75 2.78 7.23
CA ALA A 40 -23.73 3.78 6.90
C ALA A 40 -24.35 5.09 6.37
N THR A 41 -25.25 5.00 5.40
CA THR A 41 -25.90 6.18 4.79
C THR A 41 -26.76 6.96 5.77
N ARG A 42 -27.45 6.28 6.69
CA ARG A 42 -28.19 6.94 7.77
C ARG A 42 -27.27 7.66 8.75
N THR A 43 -26.16 7.04 9.13
CA THR A 43 -25.20 7.62 10.08
C THR A 43 -24.58 8.91 9.53
N VAL A 44 -24.19 8.93 8.24
CA VAL A 44 -23.60 10.14 7.62
C VAL A 44 -24.64 11.14 7.09
N GLY A 45 -25.93 10.82 7.17
CA GLY A 45 -27.03 11.70 6.76
C GLY A 45 -27.18 11.88 5.25
N ILE A 46 -27.10 10.80 4.47
CA ILE A 46 -27.38 10.79 3.02
C ILE A 46 -28.39 9.69 2.65
N SER A 47 -29.04 9.83 1.49
CA SER A 47 -29.89 8.75 0.99
C SER A 47 -29.07 7.62 0.36
N ARG A 48 -29.63 6.41 0.34
CA ARG A 48 -29.05 5.29 -0.42
C ARG A 48 -28.90 5.62 -1.91
N SER A 49 -29.86 6.34 -2.49
CA SER A 49 -29.78 6.76 -3.91
C SER A 49 -28.61 7.72 -4.15
N ALA A 50 -28.34 8.64 -3.23
CA ALA A 50 -27.19 9.54 -3.33
C ALA A 50 -25.87 8.77 -3.19
N PHE A 51 -25.80 7.81 -2.25
CA PHE A 51 -24.65 6.91 -2.16
C PHE A 51 -24.39 6.17 -3.48
N TYR A 52 -25.40 5.47 -4.03
CA TYR A 52 -25.21 4.73 -5.29
C TYR A 52 -24.91 5.62 -6.50
N LYS A 53 -25.37 6.87 -6.50
CA LYS A 53 -25.07 7.84 -7.56
C LYS A 53 -23.59 8.24 -7.59
N TYR A 54 -22.93 8.31 -6.42
CA TYR A 54 -21.58 8.86 -6.28
C TYR A 54 -20.51 7.84 -5.83
N LYS A 55 -20.89 6.63 -5.39
CA LYS A 55 -19.96 5.63 -4.81
C LYS A 55 -18.77 5.26 -5.69
N ASP A 56 -18.95 5.35 -7.01
CA ASP A 56 -17.93 4.98 -8.00
C ASP A 56 -17.05 6.17 -8.39
N ALA A 57 -17.56 7.40 -8.20
CA ALA A 57 -16.85 8.65 -8.45
C ALA A 57 -16.02 9.12 -7.25
N VAL A 58 -16.43 8.74 -6.04
CA VAL A 58 -15.71 9.02 -4.79
C VAL A 58 -15.04 7.74 -4.32
N ARG A 59 -13.72 7.72 -4.36
CA ARG A 59 -12.92 6.63 -3.85
C ARG A 59 -11.92 7.20 -2.86
N PRO A 60 -11.65 6.50 -1.76
CA PRO A 60 -10.47 6.80 -0.97
C PRO A 60 -9.28 6.91 -1.92
N PHE A 61 -8.52 7.99 -1.82
CA PHE A 61 -7.22 8.06 -2.47
C PHE A 61 -6.28 7.20 -1.63
N ASN A 62 -6.39 5.87 -1.80
CA ASN A 62 -5.68 4.90 -0.98
C ASN A 62 -4.16 4.91 -1.19
N ASP A 63 -3.66 5.61 -2.21
CA ASP A 63 -2.25 5.58 -2.57
C ASP A 63 -1.36 6.57 -1.79
N MET A 64 -1.90 7.36 -0.83
CA MET A 64 -1.06 8.29 -0.04
C MET A 64 -1.31 8.39 1.47
N LEU A 65 -2.38 7.79 2.03
CA LEU A 65 -2.73 8.02 3.45
C LEU A 65 -2.57 6.82 4.39
N HIS A 66 -2.36 5.61 3.86
CA HIS A 66 -1.95 4.47 4.67
C HIS A 66 -0.57 4.01 4.21
N GLY A 67 0.47 4.41 4.93
CA GLY A 67 1.55 3.46 5.16
C GLY A 67 2.12 2.78 3.92
N ARG A 68 2.50 3.49 2.83
CA ARG A 68 2.82 2.90 1.49
C ARG A 68 3.33 1.45 1.63
N ILE A 69 2.44 0.47 1.45
CA ILE A 69 2.81 -0.93 1.58
C ILE A 69 3.45 -1.31 0.26
N VAL A 70 4.77 -1.38 0.26
CA VAL A 70 5.55 -1.69 -0.93
C VAL A 70 5.93 -3.15 -0.89
N THR A 71 5.76 -3.82 -2.03
CA THR A 71 6.19 -5.20 -2.24
C THR A 71 7.53 -5.21 -2.96
N PHE A 72 8.56 -5.67 -2.27
CA PHE A 72 9.92 -5.85 -2.77
C PHE A 72 10.12 -7.29 -3.20
N GLN A 73 10.78 -7.50 -4.34
CA GLN A 73 11.31 -8.80 -4.75
C GLN A 73 12.84 -8.75 -4.72
N ILE A 74 13.43 -9.72 -4.03
CA ILE A 74 14.86 -9.79 -3.80
C ILE A 74 15.33 -11.21 -4.15
N LEU A 75 16.31 -11.31 -5.03
CA LEU A 75 16.98 -12.55 -5.34
C LEU A 75 18.23 -12.67 -4.48
N LEU A 76 18.25 -13.66 -3.59
CA LEU A 76 19.32 -13.88 -2.61
C LEU A 76 20.06 -15.17 -2.94
N LYS A 77 21.38 -15.20 -2.74
CA LYS A 77 22.13 -16.46 -2.64
C LYS A 77 21.63 -17.24 -1.42
N ASP A 78 21.55 -18.56 -1.56
CA ASP A 78 21.16 -19.48 -0.49
C ASP A 78 22.34 -19.71 0.47
N GLU A 79 22.70 -18.67 1.20
CA GLU A 79 23.80 -18.64 2.16
C GLU A 79 23.31 -18.18 3.53
N PRO A 80 23.83 -18.76 4.63
CA PRO A 80 23.44 -18.37 5.98
C PRO A 80 23.65 -16.86 6.24
N GLY A 81 22.61 -16.19 6.70
CA GLY A 81 22.67 -14.79 7.14
C GLY A 81 22.34 -13.74 6.08
N VAL A 82 22.29 -14.10 4.78
CA VAL A 82 22.00 -13.13 3.70
C VAL A 82 20.62 -12.49 3.86
N LEU A 83 19.56 -13.29 4.02
CA LEU A 83 18.21 -12.75 4.26
C LEU A 83 18.18 -11.89 5.53
N SER A 84 18.84 -12.34 6.61
CA SER A 84 18.86 -11.59 7.87
C SER A 84 19.53 -10.22 7.72
N ALA A 85 20.61 -10.13 6.93
CA ALA A 85 21.30 -8.88 6.67
C ALA A 85 20.39 -7.90 5.92
N VAL A 86 19.65 -8.38 4.91
CA VAL A 86 18.66 -7.58 4.19
C VAL A 86 17.55 -7.10 5.12
N LEU A 87 16.97 -7.98 5.94
CA LEU A 87 15.90 -7.61 6.88
C LEU A 87 16.36 -6.53 7.89
N ASN A 88 17.63 -6.58 8.32
CA ASN A 88 18.19 -5.57 9.19
C ASN A 88 18.25 -4.18 8.53
N ILE A 89 18.51 -4.10 7.23
CA ILE A 89 18.52 -2.83 6.49
C ILE A 89 17.11 -2.21 6.50
N PHE A 90 16.07 -3.01 6.23
CA PHE A 90 14.68 -2.53 6.32
C PHE A 90 14.37 -2.00 7.71
N ALA A 91 14.71 -2.75 8.76
CA ALA A 91 14.45 -2.35 10.15
C ALA A 91 15.21 -1.08 10.55
N GLN A 92 16.49 -0.97 10.21
CA GLN A 92 17.33 0.21 10.51
C GLN A 92 16.89 1.45 9.76
N SER A 93 16.31 1.28 8.58
CA SER A 93 15.81 2.39 7.77
C SER A 93 14.42 2.87 8.19
N GLY A 94 13.79 2.25 9.20
CA GLY A 94 12.44 2.58 9.66
C GLY A 94 11.31 1.86 8.91
N GLY A 95 11.64 0.85 8.10
CA GLY A 95 10.67 0.03 7.37
C GLY A 95 10.02 -1.02 8.27
N ASN A 96 8.69 -1.06 8.28
CA ASN A 96 7.92 -2.04 9.06
C ASN A 96 7.54 -3.24 8.18
N ILE A 97 8.22 -4.37 8.38
CA ILE A 97 7.98 -5.59 7.58
C ILE A 97 6.69 -6.26 8.01
N LEU A 98 5.77 -6.45 7.07
CA LEU A 98 4.45 -7.06 7.28
C LEU A 98 4.44 -8.53 6.84
N THR A 99 5.08 -8.85 5.73
CA THR A 99 5.14 -10.22 5.20
C THR A 99 6.52 -10.54 4.62
N ILE A 100 6.94 -11.79 4.78
CA ILE A 100 8.14 -12.35 4.16
C ILE A 100 7.74 -13.68 3.53
N ASN A 101 8.02 -13.84 2.24
CA ASN A 101 7.79 -15.09 1.52
C ASN A 101 9.04 -15.46 0.73
N GLN A 102 9.75 -16.49 1.18
CA GLN A 102 10.92 -17.04 0.49
C GLN A 102 10.53 -18.32 -0.25
N GLY A 103 10.78 -18.36 -1.55
CA GLY A 103 10.65 -19.57 -2.35
C GLY A 103 11.77 -20.58 -2.06
N ILE A 104 11.54 -21.82 -2.47
CA ILE A 104 12.58 -22.86 -2.42
C ILE A 104 13.76 -22.42 -3.30
N PRO A 105 15.01 -22.48 -2.79
CA PRO A 105 16.19 -22.13 -3.59
C PRO A 105 16.30 -22.96 -4.87
N VAL A 106 16.60 -22.29 -5.99
CA VAL A 106 16.87 -22.90 -7.29
C VAL A 106 18.21 -22.36 -7.79
N ASN A 107 19.13 -23.25 -8.19
CA ASN A 107 20.48 -22.90 -8.63
C ASN A 107 21.27 -22.05 -7.62
N GLY A 108 21.12 -22.35 -6.32
CA GLY A 108 21.82 -21.66 -5.24
C GLY A 108 21.29 -20.24 -4.94
N CYS A 109 20.12 -19.88 -5.47
CA CYS A 109 19.46 -18.61 -5.16
C CYS A 109 17.99 -18.81 -4.78
N ALA A 110 17.47 -18.02 -3.86
CA ALA A 110 16.07 -17.97 -3.48
C ALA A 110 15.46 -16.61 -3.81
N ALA A 111 14.27 -16.63 -4.42
CA ALA A 111 13.47 -15.42 -4.56
C ALA A 111 12.72 -15.16 -3.24
N VAL A 112 12.87 -13.96 -2.70
CA VAL A 112 12.19 -13.50 -1.49
C VAL A 112 11.32 -12.31 -1.85
N THR A 113 10.05 -12.38 -1.46
CA THR A 113 9.13 -11.26 -1.53
C THR A 113 8.91 -10.69 -0.14
N ILE A 114 9.10 -9.39 0.03
CA ILE A 114 8.90 -8.67 1.30
C ILE A 114 7.82 -7.63 1.10
N GLY A 115 6.73 -7.72 1.85
CA GLY A 115 5.76 -6.64 1.95
C GLY A 115 6.09 -5.79 3.17
N ALA A 116 6.38 -4.50 2.98
CA ALA A 116 6.73 -3.58 4.07
C ALA A 116 5.94 -2.28 3.99
N GLU A 117 5.49 -1.78 5.13
CA GLU A 117 4.99 -0.42 5.28
C GLU A 117 6.17 0.55 5.33
N THR A 118 6.13 1.54 4.44
CA THR A 118 7.27 2.44 4.18
C THR A 118 7.06 3.88 4.65
N SER A 119 5.99 4.17 5.39
CA SER A 119 5.68 5.53 5.85
C SER A 119 6.64 6.11 6.90
N SER A 120 7.38 5.24 7.60
CA SER A 120 8.39 5.66 8.58
C SER A 120 9.82 5.54 8.04
N LEU A 121 10.00 5.34 6.73
CA LEU A 121 11.35 5.26 6.16
C LEU A 121 12.07 6.60 6.31
N GLU A 122 13.30 6.54 6.84
CA GLU A 122 14.21 7.68 6.92
C GLU A 122 14.90 7.96 5.58
N LEU A 123 14.88 6.98 4.67
CA LEU A 123 15.55 6.98 3.38
C LEU A 123 14.53 6.94 2.23
N SER A 124 14.95 7.31 1.01
CA SER A 124 14.13 7.04 -0.18
C SER A 124 14.05 5.53 -0.46
N LEU A 125 13.05 5.11 -1.24
CA LEU A 125 12.94 3.70 -1.65
C LEU A 125 14.12 3.30 -2.54
N GLU A 126 14.57 4.22 -3.39
CA GLU A 126 15.73 4.05 -4.25
C GLU A 126 17.01 3.80 -3.42
N ASP A 127 17.21 4.59 -2.36
CA ASP A 127 18.34 4.42 -1.45
C ASP A 127 18.23 3.10 -0.68
N LEU A 128 17.05 2.74 -0.19
CA LEU A 128 16.82 1.46 0.50
C LEU A 128 17.19 0.26 -0.39
N LEU A 129 16.78 0.29 -1.66
CA LEU A 129 17.14 -0.73 -2.65
C LEU A 129 18.66 -0.75 -2.88
N ALA A 130 19.30 0.41 -2.98
CA ALA A 130 20.75 0.50 -3.16
C ALA A 130 21.51 -0.13 -1.99
N HIS A 131 21.14 0.18 -0.74
CA HIS A 131 21.75 -0.42 0.45
C HIS A 131 21.53 -1.94 0.50
N ALA A 132 20.33 -2.41 0.15
CA ALA A 132 20.06 -3.85 0.07
C ALA A 132 20.95 -4.54 -0.97
N MET A 133 21.21 -3.90 -2.12
CA MET A 133 22.08 -4.42 -3.17
C MET A 133 23.58 -4.47 -2.78
N GLU A 134 24.01 -3.74 -1.76
CA GLU A 134 25.39 -3.76 -1.26
C GLU A 134 25.69 -4.97 -0.36
N VAL A 135 24.66 -5.68 0.12
CA VAL A 135 24.83 -6.89 0.92
C VAL A 135 25.40 -8.01 0.05
N ASP A 136 26.54 -8.57 0.45
CA ASP A 136 27.08 -9.75 -0.23
C ASP A 136 26.08 -10.92 -0.16
N GLY A 137 25.79 -11.49 -1.32
CA GLY A 137 24.74 -12.48 -1.49
C GLY A 137 23.42 -11.94 -2.05
N VAL A 138 23.24 -10.62 -2.18
CA VAL A 138 22.10 -10.05 -2.91
C VAL A 138 22.42 -9.98 -4.40
N VAL A 139 21.62 -10.66 -5.21
CA VAL A 139 21.80 -10.76 -6.68
C VAL A 139 20.94 -9.73 -7.41
N ARG A 140 19.73 -9.48 -6.91
CA ARG A 140 18.78 -8.50 -7.47
C ARG A 140 17.84 -8.00 -6.39
N CYS A 141 17.42 -6.75 -6.46
CA CYS A 141 16.41 -6.14 -5.60
C CYS A 141 15.56 -5.18 -6.43
N GLU A 142 14.25 -5.33 -6.42
CA GLU A 142 13.33 -4.49 -7.19
C GLU A 142 11.96 -4.34 -6.50
N ILE A 143 11.20 -3.32 -6.89
CA ILE A 143 9.83 -3.09 -6.42
C ILE A 143 8.87 -3.71 -7.43
N LEU A 144 8.00 -4.62 -6.98
CA LEU A 144 6.98 -5.25 -7.82
C LEU A 144 5.68 -4.46 -7.88
N ALA A 145 5.29 -3.86 -6.76
CA ALA A 145 4.06 -3.09 -6.61
C ALA A 145 4.18 -2.15 -5.41
N GLY A 146 3.61 -0.95 -5.54
CA GLY A 146 3.53 0.08 -4.51
C GLY A 146 2.43 1.07 -4.85
#